data_AF-A0A6C0TLF3-F1
#
_entry.id   AF-A0A6C0TLF3-F1
#
_cell.length_a   1.000
_cell.length_b   1.000
_cell.length_c   1.000
_cell.angle_alpha   90.00
_cell.angle_beta   90.00
_cell.angle_gamma   90.00
#
_symmetry.space_group_name_H-M   'P 1'
#
loop_
_entity.id
_entity.type
_entity.pdbx_description
1 polymer ?
#
loop_
_entity_poly.entity_id
_entity_poly.type
_entity_poly.pdbx_seq_one_letter_code
_entity_poly.pdbx_strand_id
1 'polypeptide(L)'
;MFTHSIDSTSRFPQRNQQGVSLIEALISVLLAAITGLGLAFITAQGLSTQRYATTQNQVLLGLREALLAEPDVTSIDVAGSAVGFSRELETLQLQVRIGNVEKTVSVDTDTLVVTDDPGGLIGGDGAFRLGY
;
A
#
# COMPACT_ATOMS: atom_id res chain seq x y z
N MET A 1 63.06 61.25 -11.56
CA MET A 1 63.27 60.13 -10.62
C MET A 1 61.99 59.30 -10.64
N PHE A 2 62.00 58.19 -11.40
CA PHE A 2 60.83 57.33 -11.60
C PHE A 2 60.99 56.08 -10.73
N THR A 3 59.99 55.76 -9.91
CA THR A 3 59.85 54.41 -9.32
C THR A 3 58.39 53.98 -9.39
N HIS A 4 58.13 53.23 -10.46
CA HIS A 4 57.21 52.11 -10.61
C HIS A 4 56.19 51.87 -9.47
N SER A 5 54.93 52.18 -9.75
CA SER A 5 53.79 51.50 -9.13
C SER A 5 53.56 50.20 -9.92
N ILE A 6 53.72 49.05 -9.28
CA ILE A 6 53.34 47.75 -9.86
C ILE A 6 51.90 47.51 -9.42
N ASP A 7 50.95 47.92 -10.27
CA ASP A 7 49.57 47.50 -10.16
C ASP A 7 49.44 46.11 -10.78
N SER A 8 49.54 45.08 -9.94
CA SER A 8 49.42 43.68 -10.34
C SER A 8 47.95 43.26 -10.38
N THR A 9 47.14 43.90 -11.23
CA THR A 9 45.85 43.34 -11.63
C THR A 9 46.05 42.39 -12.81
N SER A 10 46.57 41.20 -12.55
CA SER A 10 46.42 40.08 -13.49
C SER A 10 44.99 39.53 -13.37
N ARG A 11 44.08 40.17 -14.10
CA ARG A 11 42.77 39.59 -14.43
C ARG A 11 42.99 38.29 -15.18
N PHE A 12 42.40 37.19 -14.70
CA PHE A 12 41.72 36.06 -15.40
C PHE A 12 41.65 34.88 -14.40
N PRO A 13 40.47 34.24 -14.19
CA PRO A 13 39.77 33.57 -15.28
C PRO A 13 38.24 33.63 -15.16
N GLN A 14 37.61 34.68 -15.70
CA GLN A 14 36.15 34.81 -15.72
C GLN A 14 35.45 33.68 -16.53
N ARG A 15 36.12 33.15 -17.58
CA ARG A 15 35.58 32.04 -18.39
C ARG A 15 35.58 30.69 -17.65
N ASN A 16 36.60 30.37 -16.85
CA ASN A 16 36.62 29.12 -16.08
C ASN A 16 35.60 29.15 -14.94
N GLN A 17 35.38 30.31 -14.31
CA GLN A 17 34.38 30.47 -13.26
C GLN A 17 32.95 30.26 -13.80
N GLN A 18 32.66 30.72 -15.03
CA GLN A 18 31.36 30.48 -15.68
C GLN A 18 31.14 29.01 -16.05
N GLY A 19 32.18 28.33 -16.56
CA GLY A 19 32.09 26.89 -16.88
C GLY A 19 31.87 26.01 -15.66
N VAL A 20 32.57 26.32 -14.55
CA VAL A 20 32.39 25.61 -13.27
C VAL A 20 31.00 25.87 -12.69
N SER A 21 30.51 27.11 -12.72
CA SER A 21 29.16 27.46 -12.25
C SER A 21 28.05 26.79 -13.08
N LEU A 22 28.22 26.64 -14.40
CA LEU A 22 27.28 25.93 -15.26
C LEU A 22 27.24 24.44 -14.94
N ILE A 23 28.39 23.81 -14.74
CA ILE A 23 28.49 22.39 -14.37
C ILE A 23 27.85 22.17 -12.99
N GLU A 24 28.11 23.03 -12.03
CA GLU A 24 27.52 22.96 -10.69
C GLU A 24 25.98 23.10 -10.72
N ALA A 25 25.47 24.01 -11.56
CA ALA A 25 24.03 24.16 -11.77
C ALA A 25 23.42 22.91 -12.43
N LEU A 26 24.09 22.32 -13.43
CA LEU A 26 23.64 21.09 -14.09
C LEU A 26 23.63 19.90 -13.13
N ILE A 27 24.67 19.77 -12.29
CA ILE A 27 24.72 18.74 -11.25
C ILE A 27 23.59 18.95 -10.25
N SER A 28 23.34 20.20 -9.82
CA SER A 28 22.27 20.52 -8.88
C SER A 28 20.88 20.19 -9.43
N VAL A 29 20.62 20.53 -10.71
CA VAL A 29 19.37 20.18 -11.39
C VAL A 29 19.24 18.67 -11.57
N LEU A 30 20.32 17.96 -11.90
CA LEU A 30 20.33 16.51 -12.02
C LEU A 30 20.00 15.83 -10.68
N LEU A 31 20.62 16.28 -9.59
CA LEU A 31 20.35 15.77 -8.26
C LEU A 31 18.90 16.04 -7.85
N ALA A 32 18.40 17.26 -8.08
CA ALA A 32 17.00 17.61 -7.80
C ALA A 32 16.03 16.73 -8.61
N ALA A 33 16.34 16.44 -9.88
CA ALA A 33 15.52 15.57 -10.73
C ALA A 33 15.50 14.12 -10.21
N ILE A 34 16.65 13.57 -9.83
CA ILE A 34 16.74 12.21 -9.26
C ILE A 34 15.98 12.12 -7.94
N THR A 35 16.14 13.12 -7.05
CA THR A 35 15.38 13.17 -5.79
C THR A 35 13.88 13.31 -6.03
N GLY A 36 13.48 14.18 -6.96
CA GLY A 36 12.07 14.35 -7.33
C GLY A 36 11.44 13.07 -7.86
N LEU A 37 12.15 12.35 -8.73
CA LEU A 37 11.70 11.06 -9.27
C LEU A 37 11.62 9.99 -8.18
N GLY A 38 12.62 9.93 -7.29
CA GLY A 38 12.62 9.01 -6.14
C GLY A 38 11.46 9.25 -5.19
N LEU A 39 11.19 10.52 -4.86
CA LEU A 39 10.04 10.90 -4.04
C LEU A 39 8.71 10.51 -4.70
N ALA A 40 8.55 10.84 -5.99
CA ALA A 40 7.34 10.49 -6.74
C ALA A 40 7.07 8.98 -6.73
N PHE A 41 8.11 8.17 -6.94
CA PHE A 41 8.01 6.72 -6.91
C PHE A 41 7.57 6.19 -5.53
N ILE A 42 8.19 6.66 -4.45
CA ILE A 42 7.84 6.24 -3.08
C ILE A 42 6.41 6.68 -2.73
N THR A 43 6.00 7.89 -3.10
CA THR A 43 4.61 8.34 -2.86
C THR A 43 3.59 7.51 -3.63
N ALA A 44 3.88 7.14 -4.88
CA ALA A 44 2.99 6.29 -5.67
C ALA A 44 2.84 4.90 -5.03
N GLN A 45 3.95 4.31 -4.58
CA GLN A 45 3.95 3.03 -3.89
C GLN A 45 3.19 3.12 -2.55
N GLY A 46 3.43 4.17 -1.77
CA GLY A 46 2.76 4.42 -0.50
C GLY A 46 1.24 4.57 -0.66
N LEU A 47 0.80 5.29 -1.70
CA LEU A 47 -0.63 5.44 -2.00
C LEU A 47 -1.27 4.09 -2.38
N SER A 48 -0.59 3.26 -3.18
CA SER A 48 -1.07 1.91 -3.51
C SER A 48 -1.21 1.04 -2.26
N THR A 49 -0.20 1.03 -1.38
CA THR A 49 -0.26 0.30 -0.10
C THR A 49 -1.37 0.81 0.82
N GLN A 50 -1.56 2.13 0.90
CA GLN A 50 -2.63 2.72 1.71
C GLN A 50 -4.02 2.35 1.19
N ARG A 51 -4.23 2.37 -0.13
CA ARG A 51 -5.48 1.92 -0.74
C ARG A 51 -5.73 0.45 -0.44
N TYR A 52 -4.71 -0.40 -0.60
CA TYR A 52 -4.81 -1.82 -0.27
C TYR A 52 -5.24 -2.06 1.18
N ALA A 53 -4.56 -1.44 2.15
CA ALA A 53 -4.90 -1.59 3.56
C ALA A 53 -6.31 -1.09 3.89
N THR A 54 -6.73 0.02 3.26
CA THR A 54 -8.07 0.59 3.48
C THR A 54 -9.16 -0.34 2.92
N THR A 55 -9.00 -0.81 1.68
CA THR A 55 -9.95 -1.74 1.06
C THR A 55 -10.00 -3.06 1.82
N GLN A 56 -8.85 -3.61 2.24
CA GLN A 56 -8.81 -4.83 3.04
C GLN A 56 -9.61 -4.68 4.35
N ASN A 57 -9.42 -3.56 5.06
CA ASN A 57 -10.17 -3.31 6.29
C ASN A 57 -11.67 -3.19 6.03
N GLN A 58 -12.08 -2.54 4.93
CA GLN A 58 -13.48 -2.45 4.54
C GLN A 58 -14.08 -3.82 4.20
N VAL A 59 -13.37 -4.65 3.44
CA VAL A 59 -13.80 -6.01 3.11
C VAL A 59 -13.97 -6.84 4.39
N LEU A 60 -12.99 -6.82 5.29
CA LEU A 60 -13.04 -7.58 6.53
C LEU A 60 -14.20 -7.13 7.44
N LEU A 61 -14.43 -5.82 7.55
CA LEU A 61 -15.56 -5.28 8.31
C LEU A 61 -16.89 -5.69 7.66
N GLY A 62 -17.01 -5.56 6.35
CA GLY A 62 -18.22 -5.97 5.62
C GLY A 62 -18.50 -7.46 5.75
N LEU A 63 -17.48 -8.33 5.63
CA LEU A 63 -17.64 -9.77 5.81
C LEU A 63 -18.01 -10.14 7.25
N ARG A 64 -17.45 -9.44 8.23
CA ARG A 64 -17.83 -9.62 9.65
C ARG A 64 -19.29 -9.22 9.88
N GLU A 65 -19.73 -8.12 9.29
CA GLU A 65 -21.12 -7.68 9.37
C GLU A 65 -22.04 -8.68 8.66
N ALA A 66 -21.63 -9.19 7.50
CA ALA A 66 -22.35 -10.22 6.77
C ALA A 66 -22.50 -11.54 7.54
N LEU A 67 -21.49 -11.94 8.33
CA LEU A 67 -21.57 -13.10 9.23
C LEU A 67 -22.62 -12.90 10.32
N LEU A 68 -22.79 -11.68 10.81
CA LEU A 68 -23.77 -11.32 11.84
C LEU A 68 -25.16 -11.02 11.26
N ALA A 69 -25.23 -10.73 9.96
CA ALA A 69 -26.46 -10.43 9.25
C ALA A 69 -27.29 -11.69 8.98
N GLU A 70 -28.55 -11.44 8.61
CA GLU A 70 -29.49 -12.49 8.20
C GLU A 70 -28.89 -13.35 7.07
N PRO A 71 -29.19 -14.65 7.04
CA PRO A 71 -28.58 -15.60 6.10
C PRO A 71 -28.87 -15.29 4.62
N ASP A 72 -29.82 -14.42 4.32
CA ASP A 72 -30.19 -14.01 2.96
C ASP A 72 -29.23 -12.97 2.36
N VAL A 73 -28.32 -12.39 3.15
CA VAL A 73 -27.31 -11.46 2.64
C VAL A 73 -26.17 -12.24 1.99
N THR A 74 -25.97 -12.04 0.68
CA THR A 74 -24.97 -12.74 -0.14
C THR A 74 -23.93 -11.82 -0.78
N SER A 75 -24.03 -10.51 -0.51
CA SER A 75 -23.08 -9.52 -1.02
C SER A 75 -22.91 -8.34 -0.07
N ILE A 76 -21.73 -7.72 -0.12
CA ILE A 76 -21.38 -6.51 0.61
C ILE A 76 -20.82 -5.45 -0.34
N ASP A 77 -21.16 -4.19 -0.11
CA ASP A 77 -20.58 -3.08 -0.86
C ASP A 77 -19.24 -2.66 -0.24
N VAL A 78 -18.16 -2.72 -1.04
CA VAL A 78 -16.80 -2.36 -0.64
C VAL A 78 -16.20 -1.43 -1.68
N ALA A 79 -15.77 -0.25 -1.25
CA ALA A 79 -15.09 0.74 -2.12
C ALA A 79 -15.86 1.10 -3.41
N GLY A 80 -17.20 1.04 -3.39
CA GLY A 80 -18.06 1.35 -4.54
C GLY A 80 -18.33 0.18 -5.49
N SER A 81 -17.93 -1.04 -5.11
CA SER A 81 -18.20 -2.28 -5.84
C SER A 81 -18.76 -3.34 -4.90
N ALA A 82 -19.59 -4.24 -5.40
CA ALA A 82 -20.12 -5.35 -4.61
C ALA A 82 -19.14 -6.54 -4.60
N VAL A 83 -19.03 -7.19 -3.44
CA VAL A 83 -18.30 -8.45 -3.26
C VAL A 83 -19.30 -9.51 -2.81
N GLY A 84 -19.53 -10.48 -3.68
CA GLY A 84 -20.33 -11.67 -3.40
C GLY A 84 -19.60 -12.68 -2.52
N PHE A 85 -20.38 -13.37 -1.70
CA PHE A 85 -19.91 -14.48 -0.89
C PHE A 85 -21.02 -15.53 -0.74
N SER A 86 -20.60 -16.77 -0.52
CA SER A 86 -21.48 -17.90 -0.19
C SER A 86 -21.31 -18.26 1.28
N ARG A 87 -22.41 -18.56 1.97
CA ARG A 87 -22.39 -19.04 3.35
C ARG A 87 -22.37 -20.57 3.35
N GLU A 88 -21.36 -21.14 3.97
CA GLU A 88 -21.25 -22.58 4.19
C GLU A 88 -21.45 -22.88 5.68
N LEU A 89 -22.50 -23.65 5.97
CA LEU A 89 -22.81 -24.14 7.31
C LEU A 89 -21.92 -25.35 7.61
N GLU A 90 -21.11 -25.24 8.66
CA GLU A 90 -20.26 -26.32 9.14
C GLU A 90 -20.61 -26.65 10.60
N THR A 91 -20.95 -27.92 10.86
CA THR A 91 -21.18 -28.41 12.22
C THR A 91 -19.89 -28.99 12.79
N LEU A 92 -19.26 -28.26 13.71
CA LEU A 92 -18.11 -28.73 14.47
C LEU A 92 -18.56 -29.63 15.62
N GLN A 93 -18.05 -30.85 15.67
CA GLN A 93 -18.25 -31.76 16.79
C GLN A 93 -17.06 -31.70 17.74
N LEU A 94 -17.27 -31.10 18.91
CA LEU A 94 -16.28 -30.96 19.96
C LEU A 94 -16.52 -32.01 21.04
N GLN A 95 -15.51 -32.82 21.35
CA GLN A 95 -15.57 -33.75 22.47
C GLN A 95 -15.00 -33.08 23.72
N VAL A 96 -15.87 -32.76 24.69
CA VAL A 96 -15.46 -32.14 25.96
C VAL A 96 -15.38 -33.22 27.03
N ARG A 97 -14.20 -33.40 27.61
CA ARG A 97 -13.97 -34.33 28.72
C ARG A 97 -13.66 -33.55 30.00
N ILE A 98 -14.47 -33.75 31.04
CA ILE A 98 -14.24 -33.21 32.38
C ILE A 98 -14.18 -34.39 33.36
N GLY A 99 -12.97 -34.76 33.77
CA GLY A 99 -12.72 -35.95 34.59
C GLY A 99 -13.09 -37.25 33.87
N ASN A 100 -14.07 -37.98 34.40
CA ASN A 100 -14.58 -39.24 33.84
C ASN A 100 -15.83 -39.06 32.96
N VAL A 101 -16.31 -37.84 32.77
CA VAL A 101 -17.46 -37.55 31.92
C VAL A 101 -16.96 -37.04 30.57
N GLU A 102 -17.38 -37.70 29.51
CA GLU A 102 -17.14 -37.32 28.13
C GLU A 102 -18.47 -36.95 27.48
N LYS A 103 -18.51 -35.77 26.84
CA LYS A 103 -19.71 -35.29 26.17
C LYS A 103 -19.34 -34.67 24.84
N THR A 104 -20.02 -35.09 23.78
CA THR A 104 -19.92 -34.46 22.47
C THR A 104 -20.85 -33.25 22.43
N VAL A 105 -20.32 -32.11 22.05
CA VAL A 105 -21.02 -30.85 21.83
C VAL A 105 -20.93 -30.52 20.35
N SER A 106 -22.07 -30.42 19.68
CA SER A 106 -22.15 -29.91 18.31
C SER A 106 -22.29 -28.40 18.34
N VAL A 107 -21.42 -27.71 17.61
CA VAL A 107 -21.47 -26.26 17.41
C VAL A 107 -21.64 -26.02 15.93
N ASP A 108 -22.77 -25.43 15.55
CA ASP A 108 -22.99 -24.97 14.18
C ASP A 108 -22.25 -23.65 13.98
N THR A 109 -21.50 -23.57 12.89
CA THR A 109 -20.74 -22.38 12.51
C THR A 109 -21.05 -21.98 11.09
N ASP A 110 -21.18 -20.68 10.87
CA ASP A 110 -21.31 -20.10 9.54
C ASP A 110 -19.93 -19.65 9.08
N THR A 111 -19.51 -20.13 7.91
CA THR A 111 -18.32 -19.65 7.23
C THR A 111 -18.72 -18.90 5.97
N LEU A 112 -17.98 -17.84 5.60
CA LEU A 112 -18.19 -17.12 4.34
C LEU A 112 -17.04 -17.41 3.39
N VAL A 113 -17.40 -17.86 2.19
CA VAL A 113 -16.47 -18.07 1.08
C VAL A 113 -16.71 -16.97 0.06
N VAL A 114 -15.70 -16.14 -0.20
CA VAL A 114 -15.79 -15.07 -1.20
C VAL A 114 -15.88 -15.70 -2.59
N THR A 115 -16.91 -15.35 -3.36
CA THR A 115 -17.16 -15.94 -4.69
C THR A 115 -16.61 -15.09 -5.83
N ASP A 116 -16.45 -13.79 -5.60
CA ASP A 116 -16.05 -12.83 -6.62
C ASP A 116 -14.55 -12.53 -6.56
N ASP A 117 -13.95 -12.16 -7.70
CA ASP A 117 -12.55 -11.74 -7.76
C ASP A 117 -12.39 -10.31 -7.17
N PRO A 118 -11.74 -10.15 -6.01
CA PRO A 118 -11.54 -8.85 -5.39
C PRO A 118 -10.49 -7.98 -6.11
N GLY A 119 -9.80 -8.48 -7.15
CA GLY A 119 -8.78 -7.73 -7.90
C GLY A 119 -9.30 -6.43 -8.55
N GLY A 120 -10.60 -6.38 -8.86
CA GLY A 120 -11.27 -5.18 -9.37
C GLY A 120 -11.41 -4.04 -8.33
N LEU A 121 -11.34 -4.35 -7.03
CA LEU A 121 -11.55 -3.38 -5.95
C LEU A 121 -10.33 -2.48 -5.71
N ILE A 122 -9.14 -2.92 -6.13
CA ILE A 122 -7.86 -2.25 -5.83
C ILE A 122 -7.34 -1.47 -7.05
N GLY A 123 -7.88 -1.73 -8.24
CA GLY A 123 -7.44 -1.09 -9.49
C GLY A 123 -6.54 -1.96 -10.37
N GLY A 124 -6.65 -3.29 -10.27
CA GLY A 124 -6.05 -4.25 -11.22
C GLY A 124 -4.56 -4.54 -11.01
N ASP A 125 -3.86 -3.80 -10.15
CA ASP A 125 -2.43 -4.00 -9.83
C ASP A 125 -2.19 -4.75 -8.51
N GLY A 126 -3.18 -4.77 -7.61
CA GLY A 126 -3.14 -5.48 -6.34
C GLY A 126 -3.96 -6.78 -6.38
N ALA A 127 -3.28 -7.93 -6.33
CA ALA A 127 -3.94 -9.21 -6.10
C ALA A 127 -4.18 -9.38 -4.59
N PHE A 128 -5.42 -9.52 -4.15
CA PHE A 128 -5.73 -10.04 -2.82
C PHE A 128 -5.31 -11.50 -2.77
N ARG A 129 -4.20 -11.77 -2.07
CA ARG A 129 -3.85 -13.14 -1.69
C ARG A 129 -4.34 -13.35 -0.27
N LEU A 130 -5.50 -14.02 -0.15
CA LEU A 130 -5.90 -14.61 1.13
C LEU A 130 -4.93 -15.77 1.38
N GLY A 131 -4.01 -15.58 2.32
CA GLY A 131 -3.11 -16.63 2.77
C GLY A 131 -3.89 -17.66 3.56
N TYR A 132 -4.20 -18.79 2.92
CA TYR A 132 -4.55 -20.03 3.58
C TYR A 132 -3.34 -20.96 3.51
#